data_AF-A0A2W1EYL3-F1
#
_entry.id   AF-A0A2W1EYL3-F1
#
_cell.length_a   1.000
_cell.length_b   1.000
_cell.length_c   1.000
_cell.angle_alpha   90.00
_cell.angle_beta   90.00
_cell.angle_gamma   90.00
#
_symmetry.space_group_name_H-M   'P 1'
#
loop_
_entity.id
_entity.type
_entity.pdbx_description
1 polymer ?
#
loop_
_entity_poly.entity_id
_entity_poly.type
_entity_poly.pdbx_seq_one_letter_code
_entity_poly.pdbx_strand_id
1 'polypeptide(L)'
;MSVEARRKQEKEYERMLEDFMTPAQMDRYATYRRIRLKRETVRKLVNQTLSQSVPQPIIIAVTSYSKTFIGELIDRALTVRDEWSAVRTHLPNPNLPPQILSQSLGRPSAHIKDERNKPTNSDITGAGWYPNQVDRSEGIWKEVEKDASLQERLKACDKGPLTPAHLREALRRYKRDRDGGGAGFAGMSLEGVERTMGRTGGKRLFK
;
A
#
# COMPACT_ATOMS: atom_id res chain seq x y z
N MET A 1 21.62 -31.06 -10.47
CA MET A 1 20.27 -30.98 -11.08
C MET A 1 20.35 -30.21 -12.39
N SER A 2 19.70 -30.67 -13.46
CA SER A 2 19.66 -29.96 -14.74
C SER A 2 18.77 -28.70 -14.67
N VAL A 3 18.96 -27.75 -15.59
CA VAL A 3 18.11 -26.54 -15.71
C VAL A 3 16.65 -26.92 -15.93
N GLU A 4 16.41 -27.98 -16.72
CA GLU A 4 15.07 -28.51 -16.99
C GLU A 4 14.42 -29.11 -15.73
N ALA A 5 15.18 -29.86 -14.93
CA ALA A 5 14.69 -30.41 -13.67
C ALA A 5 14.29 -29.29 -12.70
N ARG A 6 15.08 -28.21 -12.62
CA ARG A 6 14.75 -27.05 -11.79
C ARG A 6 13.48 -26.35 -12.25
N ARG A 7 13.32 -26.10 -13.55
CA ARG A 7 12.09 -25.50 -14.10
C ARG A 7 10.85 -26.36 -13.85
N LYS A 8 10.98 -27.69 -13.96
CA LYS A 8 9.88 -28.61 -13.67
C LYS A 8 9.49 -28.54 -12.19
N GLN A 9 10.47 -28.55 -11.29
CA GLN A 9 10.26 -28.42 -9.86
C GLN A 9 9.61 -27.08 -9.48
N GLU A 10 10.07 -25.96 -10.05
CA GLU A 10 9.45 -24.63 -9.84
C GLU A 10 7.98 -24.61 -10.26
N LYS A 11 7.66 -25.24 -11.39
CA LYS A 11 6.29 -25.34 -11.88
C LYS A 11 5.40 -26.21 -10.99
N GLU A 12 5.96 -27.30 -10.44
CA GLU A 12 5.26 -28.16 -9.47
C GLU A 12 4.97 -27.40 -8.17
N TYR A 13 5.95 -26.63 -7.65
CA TYR A 13 5.73 -25.79 -6.47
C TYR A 13 4.76 -24.65 -6.72
N GLU A 14 4.81 -24.00 -7.88
CA GLU A 14 3.85 -22.95 -8.26
C GLU A 14 2.43 -23.52 -8.29
N ARG A 15 2.24 -24.69 -8.91
CA ARG A 15 0.95 -25.37 -8.95
C ARG A 15 0.44 -25.72 -7.55
N MET A 16 1.31 -26.31 -6.72
CA MET A 16 0.94 -26.68 -5.36
C MET A 16 0.50 -25.45 -4.56
N LEU A 17 1.19 -24.31 -4.71
CA LEU A 17 0.79 -23.06 -4.09
C LEU A 17 -0.57 -22.57 -4.60
N GLU A 18 -0.77 -22.56 -5.92
CA GLU A 18 -2.01 -22.15 -6.58
C GLU A 18 -3.22 -22.96 -6.09
N ASP A 19 -3.07 -24.27 -5.87
CA ASP A 19 -4.12 -25.17 -5.40
C ASP A 19 -4.64 -24.84 -3.97
N PHE A 20 -3.81 -24.23 -3.12
CA PHE A 20 -4.17 -23.84 -1.75
C PHE A 20 -4.60 -22.37 -1.61
N MET A 21 -4.63 -21.59 -2.69
CA MET A 21 -5.03 -20.18 -2.61
C MET A 21 -6.54 -20.01 -2.53
N THR A 22 -6.99 -19.07 -1.69
CA THR A 22 -8.36 -18.56 -1.74
C THR A 22 -8.61 -17.85 -3.09
N PRO A 23 -9.88 -17.75 -3.56
CA PRO A 23 -10.19 -17.06 -4.81
C PRO A 23 -9.67 -15.62 -4.86
N ALA A 24 -9.72 -14.90 -3.74
CA ALA A 24 -9.20 -13.54 -3.64
C ALA A 24 -7.66 -13.47 -3.69
N GLN A 25 -6.96 -14.49 -3.17
CA GLN A 25 -5.49 -14.58 -3.30
C GLN A 25 -5.10 -14.90 -4.75
N MET A 26 -5.83 -15.80 -5.40
CA MET A 26 -5.61 -16.16 -6.80
C MET A 26 -5.76 -14.95 -7.73
N ASP A 27 -6.81 -14.14 -7.54
CA ASP A 27 -7.03 -12.92 -8.32
C ASP A 27 -5.89 -11.91 -8.17
N ARG A 28 -5.42 -11.68 -6.94
CA ARG A 28 -4.25 -10.82 -6.66
C ARG A 28 -2.98 -11.38 -7.29
N TYR A 29 -2.76 -12.69 -7.22
CA TYR A 29 -1.59 -13.34 -7.81
C TYR A 29 -1.60 -13.25 -9.34
N ALA A 30 -2.75 -13.51 -9.98
CA ALA A 30 -2.92 -13.37 -11.42
C ALA A 30 -2.69 -11.92 -11.87
N THR A 31 -3.23 -10.95 -11.12
CA THR A 31 -3.03 -9.52 -11.35
C THR A 31 -1.54 -9.16 -11.27
N TYR A 32 -0.85 -9.59 -10.21
CA TYR A 32 0.60 -9.39 -10.05
C TYR A 32 1.40 -9.96 -11.23
N ARG A 33 1.10 -11.18 -11.69
CA ARG A 33 1.82 -11.80 -12.83
C ARG A 33 1.61 -11.05 -14.15
N ARG A 34 0.40 -10.53 -14.37
CA ARG A 34 0.02 -9.81 -15.60
C ARG A 34 0.60 -8.40 -15.66
N ILE A 35 0.66 -7.69 -14.53
CA ILE A 35 1.13 -6.31 -14.47
C ILE A 35 2.62 -6.21 -14.82
N ARG A 36 2.94 -5.33 -15.77
CA ARG A 36 4.31 -5.03 -16.23
C ARG A 36 4.44 -3.56 -16.58
N LEU A 37 5.64 -3.00 -16.42
CA LEU A 37 5.95 -1.65 -16.90
C LEU A 37 6.05 -1.66 -18.42
N LYS A 38 5.55 -0.60 -19.07
CA LYS A 38 5.65 -0.43 -20.52
C LYS A 38 7.12 -0.27 -20.91
N ARG A 39 7.60 -1.14 -21.80
CA ARG A 39 9.02 -1.19 -22.22
C ARG A 39 9.44 0.11 -22.90
N GLU A 40 8.56 0.77 -23.65
CA GLU A 40 8.89 2.06 -24.29
C GLU A 40 9.14 3.15 -23.25
N THR A 41 8.32 3.21 -22.19
CA THR A 41 8.49 4.18 -21.10
C THR A 41 9.79 3.94 -20.34
N VAL A 42 10.09 2.68 -20.00
CA VAL A 42 11.35 2.33 -19.31
C VAL A 42 12.54 2.69 -20.20
N ARG A 43 12.51 2.34 -21.49
CA ARG A 43 13.55 2.71 -22.46
C ARG A 43 13.77 4.21 -22.53
N LYS A 44 12.70 5.01 -22.59
CA LYS A 44 12.79 6.47 -22.61
C LYS A 44 13.51 7.01 -21.36
N LEU A 45 13.16 6.49 -20.19
CA LEU A 45 13.78 6.91 -18.92
C LEU A 45 15.26 6.51 -18.87
N VAL A 46 15.59 5.27 -19.22
CA VAL A 46 16.97 4.77 -19.21
C VAL A 46 17.84 5.55 -20.20
N ASN A 47 17.35 5.79 -21.42
CA ASN A 47 18.07 6.57 -22.41
C ASN A 47 18.27 8.02 -21.96
N GLN A 48 17.29 8.61 -21.28
CA GLN A 48 17.40 9.96 -20.72
C GLN A 48 18.46 10.02 -19.62
N THR A 49 18.44 9.07 -18.68
CA THR A 49 19.38 9.03 -17.56
C THR A 49 20.82 8.80 -18.03
N LEU A 50 21.03 7.91 -19.00
CA LEU A 50 22.36 7.59 -19.53
C LEU A 50 22.79 8.51 -20.68
N SER A 51 21.88 9.32 -21.22
CA SER A 51 22.08 10.12 -22.44
C SER A 51 22.57 9.29 -23.64
N GLN A 52 22.20 8.00 -23.69
CA GLN A 52 22.65 7.02 -24.69
C GLN A 52 21.52 6.07 -25.07
N SER A 53 21.57 5.49 -26.28
CA SER A 53 20.63 4.44 -26.68
C SER A 53 21.02 3.11 -26.05
N VAL A 54 20.04 2.44 -25.41
CA VAL A 54 20.31 1.21 -24.65
C VAL A 54 19.73 -0.05 -25.32
N PRO A 55 20.47 -1.17 -25.37
CA PRO A 55 19.96 -2.44 -25.93
C PRO A 55 18.75 -3.03 -25.18
N GLN A 56 17.95 -3.84 -25.88
CA GLN A 56 16.74 -4.48 -25.31
C GLN A 56 17.00 -5.36 -24.07
N PRO A 57 18.07 -6.19 -23.98
CA PRO A 57 18.33 -6.99 -22.78
C PRO A 57 18.46 -6.16 -21.49
N ILE A 58 19.07 -4.97 -21.58
CA ILE A 58 19.21 -4.06 -20.44
C ILE A 58 17.84 -3.50 -20.02
N ILE A 59 16.98 -3.16 -20.98
CA ILE A 59 15.61 -2.70 -20.67
C ILE A 59 14.81 -3.80 -19.95
N ILE A 60 15.00 -5.08 -20.33
CA ILE A 60 14.38 -6.21 -19.63
C ILE A 60 14.88 -6.27 -18.18
N ALA A 61 16.19 -6.18 -17.97
CA ALA A 61 16.79 -6.21 -16.63
C ALA A 61 16.30 -5.04 -15.75
N VAL A 62 16.32 -3.80 -16.27
CA VAL A 62 15.82 -2.63 -15.52
C VAL A 62 14.34 -2.78 -15.19
N THR A 63 13.54 -3.34 -16.10
CA THR A 63 12.11 -3.60 -15.87
C THR A 63 11.91 -4.62 -14.74
N SER A 64 12.67 -5.72 -14.72
CA SER A 64 12.56 -6.73 -13.67
C SER A 64 13.00 -6.18 -12.31
N TYR A 65 14.14 -5.50 -12.24
CA TYR A 65 14.62 -4.87 -10.99
C TYR A 65 13.63 -3.83 -10.47
N SER A 66 13.07 -3.00 -11.35
CA SER A 66 12.07 -1.99 -10.96
C SER A 66 10.81 -2.64 -10.38
N LYS A 67 10.36 -3.77 -10.96
CA LYS A 67 9.19 -4.50 -10.45
C LYS A 67 9.47 -5.10 -9.07
N THR A 68 10.62 -5.72 -8.88
CA THR A 68 11.04 -6.28 -7.58
C THR A 68 11.13 -5.18 -6.53
N PHE A 69 11.79 -4.05 -6.86
CA PHE A 69 11.90 -2.90 -5.97
C PHE A 69 10.54 -2.35 -5.52
N ILE A 70 9.59 -2.20 -6.46
CA ILE A 70 8.24 -1.74 -6.12
C ILE A 70 7.56 -2.75 -5.18
N GLY A 71 7.73 -4.06 -5.41
CA GLY A 71 7.21 -5.11 -4.54
C GLY A 71 7.74 -4.98 -3.12
N GLU A 72 9.06 -4.92 -2.96
CA GLU A 72 9.71 -4.76 -1.66
C GLU A 72 9.27 -3.48 -0.93
N LEU A 73 9.09 -2.38 -1.67
CA LEU A 73 8.62 -1.12 -1.09
C LEU A 73 7.16 -1.22 -0.61
N ILE A 74 6.30 -1.93 -1.36
CA ILE A 74 4.91 -2.20 -0.97
C ILE A 74 4.87 -3.11 0.25
N ASP A 75 5.70 -4.15 0.31
CA ASP A 75 5.78 -5.06 1.45
C ASP A 75 6.19 -4.31 2.73
N ARG A 76 7.20 -3.42 2.63
CA ARG A 76 7.56 -2.53 3.76
C ARG A 76 6.40 -1.63 4.16
N ALA A 77 5.62 -1.13 3.20
CA ALA A 77 4.45 -0.30 3.51
C ALA A 77 3.33 -1.10 4.19
N LEU A 78 3.18 -2.39 3.86
CA LEU A 78 2.27 -3.29 4.58
C LEU A 78 2.73 -3.50 6.03
N THR A 79 4.04 -3.66 6.27
CA THR A 79 4.59 -3.73 7.63
C THR A 79 4.31 -2.44 8.40
N VAL A 80 4.54 -1.27 7.80
CA VAL A 80 4.23 0.03 8.44
C VAL A 80 2.75 0.14 8.80
N ARG A 81 1.85 -0.26 7.89
CA ARG A 81 0.40 -0.26 8.16
C ARG A 81 0.08 -1.16 9.35
N ASP A 82 0.67 -2.35 9.41
CA ASP A 82 0.41 -3.31 10.45
C ASP A 82 0.95 -2.81 11.80
N GLU A 83 2.14 -2.20 11.84
CA GLU A 83 2.66 -1.52 13.04
C GLU A 83 1.74 -0.38 13.53
N TRP A 84 1.26 0.47 12.61
CA TRP A 84 0.33 1.55 12.96
C TRP A 84 -1.00 1.01 13.46
N SER A 85 -1.47 -0.10 12.89
CA SER A 85 -2.68 -0.79 13.35
C SER A 85 -2.47 -1.39 14.75
N ALA A 86 -1.29 -1.95 15.02
CA ALA A 86 -0.95 -2.51 16.32
C ALA A 86 -0.88 -1.45 17.42
N VAL A 87 -0.39 -0.24 17.14
CA VAL A 87 -0.25 0.84 18.14
C VAL A 87 -1.53 1.68 18.27
N ARG A 88 -2.51 1.50 17.37
CA ARG A 88 -3.76 2.26 17.39
C ARG A 88 -4.51 2.06 18.72
N THR A 89 -4.97 3.18 19.29
CA THR A 89 -5.69 3.18 20.57
C THR A 89 -7.20 3.07 20.42
N HIS A 90 -7.77 3.45 19.27
CA HIS A 90 -9.22 3.47 19.04
C HIS A 90 -9.56 2.97 17.65
N LEU A 91 -10.64 2.21 17.51
CA LEU A 91 -11.22 1.82 16.23
C LEU A 91 -12.50 2.60 15.97
N PRO A 92 -12.89 2.78 14.70
CA PRO A 92 -14.29 3.09 14.39
C PRO A 92 -15.20 2.06 15.05
N ASN A 93 -16.26 2.53 15.70
CA ASN A 93 -17.11 1.67 16.51
C ASN A 93 -17.86 0.64 15.64
N PRO A 94 -17.62 -0.68 15.81
CA PRO A 94 -18.28 -1.70 14.99
C PRO A 94 -19.79 -1.79 15.24
N ASN A 95 -20.29 -1.25 16.35
CA ASN A 95 -21.72 -1.24 16.67
C ASN A 95 -22.51 -0.24 15.81
N LEU A 96 -21.83 0.71 15.17
CA LEU A 96 -22.46 1.70 14.30
C LEU A 96 -22.43 1.25 12.82
N PRO A 97 -23.52 1.47 12.07
CA PRO A 97 -23.55 1.22 10.63
C PRO A 97 -22.40 1.93 9.89
N PRO A 98 -21.72 1.27 8.93
CA PRO A 98 -20.60 1.87 8.18
C PRO A 98 -20.97 3.16 7.44
N GLN A 99 -22.22 3.28 6.98
CA GLN A 99 -22.73 4.49 6.32
C GLN A 99 -22.72 5.68 7.29
N ILE A 100 -23.17 5.48 8.52
CA ILE A 100 -23.19 6.51 9.56
C ILE A 100 -21.76 6.88 9.96
N LEU A 101 -20.87 5.90 10.11
CA LEU A 101 -19.46 6.17 10.38
C LEU A 101 -18.81 6.99 9.27
N SER A 102 -19.06 6.65 8.00
CA SER A 102 -18.51 7.39 6.85
C SER A 102 -19.01 8.83 6.79
N GLN A 103 -20.30 9.05 7.06
CA GLN A 103 -20.90 10.38 7.12
C GLN A 103 -20.34 11.18 8.31
N SER A 104 -20.31 10.57 9.49
CA SER A 104 -19.86 11.21 10.73
C SER A 104 -18.38 11.57 10.68
N LEU A 105 -17.52 10.67 10.17
CA LEU A 105 -16.07 10.91 10.03
C LEU A 105 -15.71 12.00 9.02
N GLY A 106 -16.68 12.52 8.25
CA GLY A 106 -16.49 13.68 7.39
C GLY A 106 -16.32 14.99 8.16
N ARG A 107 -16.78 15.09 9.41
CA ARG A 107 -16.69 16.32 10.20
C ARG A 107 -15.33 16.42 10.91
N PRO A 108 -14.71 17.60 11.01
CA PRO A 108 -13.40 17.76 11.68
C PRO A 108 -13.40 17.30 13.14
N SER A 109 -14.50 17.56 13.87
CA SER A 109 -14.63 17.13 15.26
C SER A 109 -14.73 15.62 15.43
N ALA A 110 -15.16 14.85 14.41
CA ALA A 110 -15.28 13.40 14.52
C ALA A 110 -13.95 12.70 14.74
N HIS A 111 -12.80 13.32 14.49
CA HIS A 111 -11.50 12.69 14.76
C HIS A 111 -11.05 12.81 16.22
N ILE A 112 -11.76 13.58 17.04
CA ILE A 112 -11.50 13.69 18.48
C ILE A 112 -12.01 12.41 19.17
N LYS A 113 -11.11 11.73 19.89
CA LYS A 113 -11.39 10.47 20.60
C LYS A 113 -12.02 10.74 21.97
N ASP A 114 -13.12 11.46 21.98
CA ASP A 114 -13.92 11.75 23.18
C ASP A 114 -15.20 10.90 23.12
N GLU A 115 -15.61 10.32 24.24
CA GLU A 115 -16.86 9.56 24.37
C GLU A 115 -18.10 10.39 24.04
N ARG A 116 -18.01 11.72 24.18
CA ARG A 116 -19.06 12.67 23.80
C ARG A 116 -19.24 12.76 22.28
N ASN A 117 -18.28 12.28 21.51
CA ASN A 117 -18.28 12.36 20.06
C ASN A 117 -19.15 11.26 19.44
N LYS A 118 -20.45 11.55 19.35
CA LYS A 118 -21.49 10.62 18.87
C LYS A 118 -22.05 11.06 17.52
N PRO A 119 -22.59 10.15 16.70
CA PRO A 119 -23.28 10.52 15.45
C PRO A 119 -24.39 11.54 15.73
N THR A 120 -24.43 12.64 14.98
CA THR A 120 -25.54 13.60 15.10
C THR A 120 -26.77 13.11 14.36
N ASN A 121 -27.94 13.64 14.68
CA ASN A 121 -29.16 13.32 13.94
C ASN A 121 -29.00 13.59 12.44
N SER A 122 -28.30 14.67 12.06
CA SER A 122 -27.98 14.98 10.66
C SER A 122 -27.08 13.94 10.00
N ASP A 123 -26.12 13.37 10.74
CA ASP A 123 -25.25 12.31 10.21
C ASP A 123 -26.06 11.02 9.97
N ILE A 124 -26.96 10.70 10.89
CA ILE A 124 -27.83 9.51 10.79
C ILE A 124 -28.79 9.65 9.61
N THR A 125 -29.51 10.78 9.52
CA THR A 125 -30.44 11.03 8.41
C THR A 125 -29.72 11.18 7.07
N GLY A 126 -28.55 11.82 7.07
CA GLY A 126 -27.72 11.96 5.88
C GLY A 126 -27.19 10.62 5.35
N ALA A 127 -26.97 9.65 6.24
CA ALA A 127 -26.61 8.29 5.88
C ALA A 127 -27.81 7.43 5.42
N GLY A 128 -29.03 7.99 5.38
CA GLY A 128 -30.25 7.29 4.98
C GLY A 128 -30.88 6.44 6.10
N TRP A 129 -30.48 6.67 7.35
CA TRP A 129 -31.03 5.97 8.51
C TRP A 129 -31.97 6.86 9.31
N TYR A 130 -32.89 6.26 10.04
CA TYR A 130 -33.75 6.98 10.98
C TYR A 130 -33.13 6.97 12.39
N PRO A 131 -33.22 8.07 13.17
CA PRO A 131 -32.62 8.16 14.52
C PRO A 131 -33.08 7.11 15.53
N ASN A 132 -34.24 6.48 15.31
CA ASN A 132 -34.77 5.40 16.14
C ASN A 132 -34.21 4.01 15.80
N GLN A 133 -33.55 3.85 14.65
CA GLN A 133 -32.98 2.58 14.20
C GLN A 133 -31.56 2.32 14.73
N VAL A 134 -30.97 3.32 15.38
CA VAL A 134 -29.54 3.34 15.75
C VAL A 134 -29.42 3.69 17.22
N ASP A 135 -28.52 3.01 17.92
CA ASP A 135 -28.17 3.40 19.27
C ASP A 135 -27.34 4.69 19.25
N ARG A 136 -27.94 5.78 19.72
CA ARG A 136 -27.32 7.11 19.80
C ARG A 136 -26.44 7.30 21.04
N SER A 137 -26.44 6.33 21.94
CA SER A 137 -25.57 6.34 23.12
C SER A 137 -24.13 5.98 22.76
N GLU A 138 -23.95 5.24 21.66
CA GLU A 138 -22.68 4.77 21.15
C GLU A 138 -21.82 5.89 20.55
N GLY A 139 -20.53 5.91 20.90
CA GLY A 139 -19.55 6.83 20.35
C GLY A 139 -19.08 6.42 18.95
N ILE A 140 -18.50 7.37 18.20
CA ILE A 140 -17.90 7.08 16.88
C ILE A 140 -16.66 6.18 17.01
N TRP A 141 -15.93 6.33 18.12
CA TRP A 141 -14.72 5.59 18.41
C TRP A 141 -14.93 4.64 19.57
N LYS A 142 -14.40 3.42 19.43
CA LYS A 142 -14.30 2.42 20.48
C LYS A 142 -12.84 2.29 20.90
N GLU A 143 -12.55 2.43 22.18
CA GLU A 143 -11.21 2.23 22.72
C GLU A 143 -10.80 0.75 22.60
N VAL A 144 -9.53 0.51 22.26
CA VAL A 144 -8.93 -0.82 22.26
C VAL A 144 -8.38 -1.10 23.64
N GLU A 145 -8.75 -2.24 24.21
CA GLU A 145 -8.17 -2.69 25.47
C GLU A 145 -6.64 -2.74 25.40
N LYS A 146 -5.99 -2.30 26.48
CA LYS A 146 -4.52 -2.25 26.54
C LYS A 146 -3.90 -3.63 26.43
N ASP A 147 -4.58 -4.64 26.98
CA ASP A 147 -4.14 -6.03 27.00
C ASP A 147 -4.61 -6.83 25.76
N ALA A 148 -5.25 -6.16 24.78
CA ALA A 148 -5.69 -6.80 23.55
C ALA A 148 -4.49 -7.40 22.78
N SER A 149 -4.64 -8.66 22.38
CA SER A 149 -3.60 -9.40 21.66
C SER A 149 -3.23 -8.77 20.32
N LEU A 150 -2.02 -9.07 19.83
CA LEU A 150 -1.60 -8.64 18.49
C LEU A 150 -2.50 -9.20 17.38
N GLN A 151 -2.99 -10.43 17.53
CA GLN A 151 -3.90 -11.04 16.56
C GLN A 151 -5.19 -10.25 16.43
N GLU A 152 -5.73 -9.77 17.56
CA GLU A 152 -6.90 -8.93 17.58
C GLU A 152 -6.65 -7.55 16.96
N ARG A 153 -5.53 -6.91 17.29
CA ARG A 153 -5.17 -5.60 16.72
C ARG A 153 -4.86 -5.65 15.22
N LEU A 154 -4.49 -6.82 14.69
CA LEU A 154 -4.08 -7.03 13.29
C LEU A 154 -5.14 -7.74 12.44
N LYS A 155 -6.38 -7.84 12.94
CA LYS A 155 -7.52 -8.39 12.20
C LYS A 155 -7.66 -7.75 10.81
N ALA A 156 -7.87 -8.58 9.79
CA ALA A 156 -7.93 -8.12 8.40
C ALA A 156 -9.09 -7.14 8.13
N CYS A 157 -10.22 -7.29 8.82
CA CYS A 157 -11.39 -6.41 8.70
C CYS A 157 -11.11 -4.97 9.16
N ASP A 158 -10.18 -4.79 10.10
CA ASP A 158 -9.91 -3.50 10.73
C ASP A 158 -8.80 -2.72 10.01
N LYS A 159 -8.18 -3.37 9.02
CA LYS A 159 -7.10 -2.82 8.19
C LYS A 159 -7.69 -2.16 6.96
N GLY A 160 -7.48 -0.86 6.85
CA GLY A 160 -7.78 -0.11 5.63
C GLY A 160 -6.82 -0.41 4.47
N PRO A 161 -7.07 0.19 3.30
CA PRO A 161 -6.15 0.14 2.17
C PRO A 161 -4.80 0.77 2.53
N LEU A 162 -3.77 0.46 1.74
CA LEU A 162 -2.49 1.17 1.84
C LEU A 162 -2.70 2.66 1.55
N THR A 163 -2.29 3.52 2.49
CA THR A 163 -2.37 4.96 2.35
C THR A 163 -1.05 5.52 1.81
N PRO A 164 -1.05 6.72 1.21
CA PRO A 164 0.19 7.41 0.84
C PRO A 164 1.15 7.63 2.02
N ALA A 165 0.64 7.71 3.25
CA ALA A 165 1.46 7.88 4.44
C ALA A 165 2.29 6.62 4.74
N HIS A 166 1.71 5.42 4.58
CA HIS A 166 2.44 4.16 4.71
C HIS A 166 3.59 4.06 3.69
N LEU A 167 3.33 4.43 2.44
CA LEU A 167 4.34 4.41 1.38
C LEU A 167 5.47 5.42 1.63
N ARG A 168 5.14 6.64 2.10
CA ARG A 168 6.15 7.64 2.46
C ARG A 168 7.04 7.17 3.60
N GLU A 169 6.45 6.57 4.63
CA GLU A 169 7.20 6.04 5.77
C GLU A 169 8.05 4.83 5.37
N ALA A 170 7.52 3.92 4.56
CA ALA A 170 8.29 2.81 4.01
C ALA A 170 9.50 3.30 3.19
N LEU A 171 9.30 4.31 2.35
CA LEU A 171 10.39 4.93 1.58
C LEU A 171 11.41 5.62 2.49
N ARG A 172 10.96 6.30 3.55
CA ARG A 172 11.84 6.93 4.54
C ARG A 172 12.70 5.89 5.25
N ARG A 173 12.12 4.75 5.65
CA ARG A 173 12.84 3.62 6.26
C ARG A 173 13.84 3.01 5.29
N TYR A 174 13.42 2.69 4.07
CA TYR A 174 14.31 2.21 3.01
C TYR A 174 15.54 3.11 2.83
N LYS A 175 15.34 4.43 2.75
CA LYS A 175 16.45 5.41 2.66
C LYS A 175 17.35 5.41 3.89
N ARG A 176 16.76 5.35 5.10
CA ARG A 176 17.48 5.36 6.37
C ARG A 176 18.35 4.11 6.51
N ASP A 177 17.78 2.95 6.19
CA ASP A 177 18.41 1.65 6.33
C ASP A 177 19.51 1.45 5.26
N ARG A 178 19.58 2.33 4.24
CA ARG A 178 20.51 2.29 3.10
C ARG A 178 20.46 0.96 2.33
N ASP A 179 19.34 0.26 2.44
CA ASP A 179 19.07 -0.93 1.65
C ASP A 179 19.12 -0.53 0.17
N GLY A 180 20.09 -1.05 -0.58
CA GLY A 180 20.40 -0.59 -1.95
C GLY A 180 21.73 0.16 -2.10
N GLY A 181 22.52 0.32 -1.03
CA GLY A 181 23.92 0.78 -1.11
C GLY A 181 24.08 2.22 -1.61
N GLY A 182 23.03 3.04 -1.54
CA GLY A 182 23.02 4.41 -2.09
C GLY A 182 22.69 4.49 -3.59
N ALA A 183 22.41 3.39 -4.28
CA ALA A 183 22.00 3.43 -5.68
C ALA A 183 20.65 4.17 -5.83
N GLY A 184 20.65 5.28 -6.57
CA GLY A 184 19.44 6.09 -6.86
C GLY A 184 19.01 7.07 -5.77
N PHE A 185 19.60 7.01 -4.57
CA PHE A 185 19.31 7.95 -3.46
C PHE A 185 20.54 8.62 -2.86
N ALA A 186 21.77 8.16 -3.16
CA ALA A 186 22.96 8.92 -2.87
C ALA A 186 22.82 10.29 -3.53
N GLY A 187 22.99 11.35 -2.75
CA GLY A 187 22.79 12.76 -3.12
C GLY A 187 23.57 13.28 -4.34
N MET A 188 24.13 12.41 -5.19
CA MET A 188 24.59 12.76 -6.54
C MET A 188 23.47 13.34 -7.43
N SER A 189 22.20 13.20 -7.04
CA SER A 189 21.07 13.89 -7.70
C SER A 189 20.73 15.25 -7.07
N LEU A 190 21.30 15.62 -5.92
CA LEU A 190 21.04 16.90 -5.22
C LEU A 190 22.26 17.84 -5.24
N GLU A 191 23.47 17.30 -5.36
CA GLU A 191 24.70 18.08 -5.58
C GLU A 191 25.26 17.74 -6.97
N GLY A 192 24.71 18.40 -7.98
CA GLY A 192 25.11 18.25 -9.38
C GLY A 192 24.04 18.80 -10.34
N VAL A 193 24.41 19.02 -11.61
CA VAL A 193 23.43 19.40 -12.65
C VAL A 193 22.41 18.26 -12.77
N GLU A 194 21.19 18.47 -12.28
CA GLU A 194 20.10 17.48 -12.31
C GLU A 194 19.80 17.02 -13.75
N ARG A 195 20.37 15.87 -14.14
CA ARG A 195 20.07 15.17 -15.40
C ARG A 195 19.15 13.96 -15.20
N THR A 196 18.95 13.55 -13.95
CA THR A 196 18.18 12.36 -13.53
C THR A 196 16.70 12.64 -13.35
N MET A 197 16.30 13.89 -13.08
CA MET A 197 14.89 14.26 -13.05
C MET A 197 14.36 14.17 -14.48
N GLY A 198 13.38 13.28 -14.71
CA GLY A 198 12.73 13.16 -15.99
C GLY A 198 12.18 14.52 -16.41
N ARG A 199 12.87 15.25 -17.28
CA ARG A 199 12.40 16.45 -17.99
C ARG A 199 11.16 16.10 -18.82
N THR A 200 10.04 15.95 -18.14
CA THR A 200 8.78 15.54 -18.73
C THR A 200 7.94 16.73 -19.17
N GLY A 201 8.37 17.96 -18.86
CA GLY A 201 7.64 19.18 -19.21
C GLY A 201 6.18 19.13 -18.73
N GLY A 202 5.93 18.52 -17.57
CA GLY A 202 4.59 18.31 -17.01
C GLY A 202 3.81 17.12 -17.56
N LYS A 203 4.34 16.36 -18.53
CA LYS A 203 3.66 15.17 -19.07
C LYS A 203 3.83 13.95 -18.16
N ARG A 204 2.72 13.26 -17.85
CA ARG A 204 2.75 12.01 -17.07
C ARG A 204 3.52 10.93 -17.85
N LEU A 205 4.56 10.35 -17.23
CA LEU A 205 5.39 9.28 -17.83
C LEU A 205 4.62 7.97 -17.98
N PHE A 206 3.80 7.67 -16.98
CA PHE A 206 2.90 6.53 -16.95
C PHE A 206 1.47 7.08 -17.06
N LYS A 207 0.76 6.66 -18.10
CA LYS A 207 -0.67 6.89 -18.26
C LYS A 207 -1.44 5.80 -17.53
#